data_AF-A0AAX3NE81-F1
#
_entry.id   AF-A0AAX3NE81-F1
#
_cell.length_a   1.000
_cell.length_b   1.000
_cell.length_c   1.000
_cell.angle_alpha   90.00
_cell.angle_beta   90.00
_cell.angle_gamma   90.00
#
_symmetry.space_group_name_H-M   'P 1'
#
loop_
_entity.id
_entity.type
_entity.pdbx_description
1 polymer ?
#
loop_
_entity_poly.entity_id
_entity_poly.type
_entity_poly.pdbx_seq_one_letter_code
_entity_poly.pdbx_strand_id
1 'polypeptide(L)'
;MASFYKNKYKDTVEQIKNAYNKAFDENYTYKDFADFEKSESYELSSGRDIYNISSYLKIGIAFFTVMLSFWIFSVHKKIHILRQNGYSIVASINNFIGKGYATCILATIALLTYLLGTISRIYCVNFMINIGLLLSLSYVWLMMMVYVVEKLNRRKKESKNKAEKLFIHLLPTAIKLIFLMMLVVTHLDLARIMYEASNITWNSEVPKKISEDNYHVFYPVVVGKNQLEFDHDKDFRAEEEEEIYRYLNQKGSLLVSIQHYNTKENEVFGRTIQLNPNYLKKFEILDENNQRVFIEESEEKRILLIPERFKGSEDLTKIEKYYFKELLQFEEKLTEIIYIKDKQPVYSFVPNKPWIDDYPILDILTLKNSDSWDRNIFSGHEYPPIKIKTDGKASEKLNDLLEKNKLKDNLPSFVPYEKADITLIKRLSGSLAYLLTSSLLTVFVFSIVCLLTTAYFFQYNKKKFYLLRLNGYSFFETYASVFLLLIVELMIGLSIAILLSEVSKEFVINIFLAMVLNVIIVSMTLFRVEKRKSN
;
A
#
# COMPACT_ATOMS: atom_id res chain seq x y z
N MET A 1 -7.70 -32.14 -9.93
CA MET A 1 -8.15 -30.92 -9.19
C MET A 1 -7.46 -29.66 -9.70
N ALA A 2 -6.13 -29.63 -9.85
CA ALA A 2 -5.41 -28.48 -10.42
C ALA A 2 -5.86 -28.07 -11.84
N SER A 3 -6.18 -29.02 -12.74
CA SER A 3 -6.68 -28.70 -14.09
C SER A 3 -8.07 -28.05 -14.11
N PHE A 4 -8.93 -28.39 -13.15
CA PHE A 4 -10.27 -27.81 -13.03
C PHE A 4 -10.19 -26.33 -12.61
N TYR A 5 -9.33 -26.01 -11.64
CA TYR A 5 -9.06 -24.63 -11.24
C TYR A 5 -8.34 -23.84 -12.33
N LYS A 6 -7.43 -24.46 -13.11
CA LYS A 6 -6.79 -23.85 -14.29
C LYS A 6 -7.80 -23.42 -15.34
N ASN A 7 -8.77 -24.28 -15.66
CA ASN A 7 -9.79 -23.98 -16.65
C ASN A 7 -10.74 -22.86 -16.16
N LYS A 8 -11.17 -22.91 -14.91
CA LYS A 8 -12.08 -21.88 -14.35
C LYS A 8 -11.42 -20.49 -14.25
N TYR A 9 -10.14 -20.44 -13.91
CA TYR A 9 -9.36 -19.20 -13.94
C TYR A 9 -9.24 -18.66 -15.38
N LYS A 10 -8.90 -19.53 -16.34
CA LYS A 10 -8.80 -19.15 -17.75
C LYS A 10 -10.10 -18.53 -18.26
N ASP A 11 -11.23 -19.16 -17.99
CA ASP A 11 -12.54 -18.66 -18.42
C ASP A 11 -12.88 -17.30 -17.79
N THR A 12 -12.53 -17.12 -16.50
CA THR A 12 -12.77 -15.86 -15.79
C THR A 12 -11.93 -14.73 -16.37
N VAL A 13 -10.64 -14.99 -16.63
CA VAL A 13 -9.73 -13.99 -17.22
C VAL A 13 -10.17 -13.65 -18.65
N GLU A 14 -10.61 -14.63 -19.43
CA GLU A 14 -11.12 -14.40 -20.78
C GLU A 14 -12.36 -13.50 -20.79
N GLN A 15 -13.27 -13.69 -19.82
CA GLN A 15 -14.43 -12.82 -19.65
C GLN A 15 -14.06 -11.40 -19.26
N ILE A 16 -13.10 -11.23 -18.33
CA ILE A 16 -12.59 -9.90 -17.93
C ILE A 16 -11.94 -9.21 -19.13
N LYS A 17 -11.05 -9.89 -19.85
CA LYS A 17 -10.40 -9.39 -21.07
C LYS A 17 -11.42 -8.92 -22.10
N ASN A 18 -12.44 -9.75 -22.39
CA ASN A 18 -13.48 -9.41 -23.37
C ASN A 18 -14.33 -8.22 -22.92
N ALA A 19 -14.70 -8.15 -21.62
CA ALA A 19 -15.46 -7.04 -21.08
C ALA A 19 -14.65 -5.72 -21.10
N TYR A 20 -13.36 -5.79 -20.77
CA TYR A 20 -12.44 -4.65 -20.78
C TYR A 20 -12.24 -4.11 -22.20
N ASN A 21 -11.82 -4.97 -23.14
CA ASN A 21 -11.64 -4.62 -24.54
C ASN A 21 -12.90 -3.97 -25.13
N LYS A 22 -14.08 -4.49 -24.79
CA LYS A 22 -15.36 -3.92 -25.24
C LYS A 22 -15.68 -2.56 -24.61
N ALA A 23 -15.35 -2.36 -23.33
CA ALA A 23 -15.66 -1.12 -22.61
C ALA A 23 -14.74 0.04 -23.00
N PHE A 24 -13.50 -0.28 -23.36
CA PHE A 24 -12.44 0.71 -23.62
C PHE A 24 -11.99 0.76 -25.09
N ASP A 25 -12.58 -0.03 -25.97
CA ASP A 25 -12.22 -0.15 -27.40
C ASP A 25 -10.74 -0.56 -27.62
N GLU A 26 -10.29 -1.52 -26.81
CA GLU A 26 -8.90 -2.00 -26.76
C GLU A 26 -8.76 -3.44 -27.29
N ASN A 27 -7.54 -3.86 -27.64
CA ASN A 27 -7.25 -5.18 -28.25
C ASN A 27 -6.28 -6.06 -27.45
N TYR A 28 -6.40 -6.09 -26.12
CA TYR A 28 -5.56 -6.93 -25.28
C TYR A 28 -5.87 -8.44 -25.42
N THR A 29 -4.87 -9.27 -25.22
CA THR A 29 -4.93 -10.73 -25.34
C THR A 29 -5.02 -11.42 -23.97
N TYR A 30 -5.35 -12.72 -23.94
CA TYR A 30 -5.39 -13.50 -22.71
C TYR A 30 -4.09 -13.40 -21.89
N LYS A 31 -2.93 -13.41 -22.56
CA LYS A 31 -1.61 -13.36 -21.92
C LYS A 31 -1.34 -12.03 -21.21
N ASP A 32 -2.01 -10.96 -21.61
CA ASP A 32 -1.85 -9.65 -20.98
C ASP A 32 -2.49 -9.63 -19.58
N PHE A 33 -3.50 -10.48 -19.35
CA PHE A 33 -4.25 -10.61 -18.09
C PHE A 33 -3.91 -11.88 -17.28
N ALA A 34 -3.35 -12.93 -17.90
CA ALA A 34 -3.12 -14.22 -17.26
C ALA A 34 -1.62 -14.56 -17.09
N ASP A 35 -1.19 -14.80 -15.85
CA ASP A 35 0.09 -15.45 -15.52
C ASP A 35 -0.16 -16.68 -14.63
N PHE A 36 -0.75 -17.71 -15.23
CA PHE A 36 -1.13 -18.94 -14.50
C PHE A 36 0.08 -19.80 -14.11
N GLU A 37 1.18 -19.71 -14.85
CA GLU A 37 2.35 -20.57 -14.68
C GLU A 37 3.47 -19.92 -13.87
N LYS A 38 3.28 -18.67 -13.39
CA LYS A 38 4.37 -17.83 -12.86
C LYS A 38 5.57 -17.81 -13.82
N SER A 39 5.28 -17.74 -15.12
CA SER A 39 6.35 -17.73 -16.13
C SER A 39 7.13 -16.43 -16.11
N GLU A 40 6.53 -15.37 -15.56
CA GLU A 40 7.23 -14.18 -15.12
C GLU A 40 7.54 -14.36 -13.62
N SER A 41 8.79 -14.14 -13.21
CA SER A 41 9.28 -14.38 -11.85
C SER A 41 8.76 -13.33 -10.86
N TYR A 42 7.45 -13.16 -10.75
CA TYR A 42 6.88 -12.38 -9.66
C TYR A 42 6.87 -13.25 -8.41
N GLU A 43 7.94 -13.14 -7.62
CA GLU A 43 7.76 -13.35 -6.19
C GLU A 43 6.80 -12.26 -5.70
N LEU A 44 5.51 -12.64 -5.61
CA LEU A 44 4.48 -11.90 -4.89
C LEU A 44 5.10 -11.43 -3.58
N SER A 45 5.24 -10.11 -3.44
CA SER A 45 5.82 -9.53 -2.24
C SER A 45 5.01 -10.00 -1.04
N SER A 46 5.61 -10.81 -0.18
CA SER A 46 5.11 -11.21 1.14
C SER A 46 3.73 -11.88 1.17
N GLY A 47 3.67 -13.21 1.28
CA GLY A 47 2.61 -13.96 2.00
C GLY A 47 1.11 -13.67 1.75
N ARG A 48 0.73 -12.89 0.73
CA ARG A 48 -0.64 -12.42 0.48
C ARG A 48 -1.25 -13.19 -0.68
N ASP A 49 -1.43 -14.49 -0.44
CA ASP A 49 -2.28 -15.33 -1.28
C ASP A 49 -3.76 -15.14 -0.88
N ILE A 50 -4.71 -15.41 -1.79
CA ILE A 50 -6.16 -15.48 -1.47
C ILE A 50 -6.39 -16.40 -0.29
N TYR A 51 -5.54 -17.42 -0.16
CA TYR A 51 -5.56 -18.43 0.88
C TYR A 51 -4.92 -17.98 2.21
N ASN A 52 -4.43 -16.73 2.34
CA ASN A 52 -4.02 -16.19 3.63
C ASN A 52 -5.24 -15.82 4.49
N ILE A 53 -5.95 -16.87 4.92
CA ILE A 53 -7.13 -16.87 5.79
C ILE A 53 -6.88 -16.15 7.12
N SER A 54 -5.62 -16.02 7.54
CA SER A 54 -5.23 -15.44 8.84
C SER A 54 -5.76 -14.01 9.03
N SER A 55 -5.68 -13.17 8.00
CA SER A 55 -6.16 -11.78 8.08
C SER A 55 -7.68 -11.69 8.22
N TYR A 56 -8.41 -12.50 7.44
CA TYR A 56 -9.87 -12.60 7.52
C TYR A 56 -10.34 -13.12 8.88
N LEU A 57 -9.65 -14.12 9.42
CA LEU A 57 -9.96 -14.70 10.73
C LEU A 57 -9.80 -13.66 11.84
N LYS A 58 -8.73 -12.86 11.82
CA LYS A 58 -8.49 -11.79 12.80
C LYS A 58 -9.60 -10.73 12.77
N ILE A 59 -9.97 -10.25 11.57
CA ILE A 59 -11.05 -9.28 11.38
C ILE A 59 -12.38 -9.88 11.87
N GLY A 60 -12.66 -11.13 11.51
CA GLY A 60 -13.87 -11.86 11.92
C GLY A 60 -13.98 -12.04 13.42
N ILE A 61 -12.91 -12.42 14.12
CA ILE A 61 -12.88 -12.58 15.58
C ILE A 61 -13.10 -11.25 16.28
N ALA A 62 -12.42 -10.19 15.83
CA ALA A 62 -12.59 -8.84 16.37
C ALA A 62 -14.04 -8.37 16.20
N PHE A 63 -14.60 -8.52 15.00
CA PHE A 63 -15.98 -8.19 14.70
C PHE A 63 -16.95 -8.99 15.58
N PHE A 64 -16.78 -10.31 15.66
CA PHE A 64 -17.63 -11.20 16.44
C PHE A 64 -17.64 -10.84 17.93
N THR A 65 -16.47 -10.54 18.50
CA THR A 65 -16.32 -10.10 19.91
C THR A 65 -17.13 -8.83 20.16
N VAL A 66 -17.04 -7.85 19.25
CA VAL A 66 -17.79 -6.60 19.34
C VAL A 66 -19.29 -6.81 19.15
N MET A 67 -19.71 -7.69 18.23
CA MET A 67 -21.12 -8.04 18.06
C MET A 67 -21.71 -8.66 19.33
N LEU A 68 -20.99 -9.57 19.98
CA LEU A 68 -21.41 -10.16 21.25
C LEU A 68 -21.58 -9.10 22.34
N SER A 69 -20.67 -8.13 22.43
CA SER A 69 -20.77 -7.02 23.35
C SER A 69 -22.02 -6.17 23.09
N PHE A 70 -22.26 -5.76 21.83
CA PHE A 70 -23.44 -4.99 21.47
C PHE A 70 -24.74 -5.76 21.69
N TRP A 71 -24.74 -7.07 21.45
CA TRP A 71 -25.90 -7.92 21.72
C TRP A 71 -26.24 -7.91 23.22
N ILE A 72 -25.25 -8.10 24.10
CA ILE A 72 -25.45 -8.01 25.56
C ILE A 72 -25.95 -6.62 25.98
N PHE A 73 -25.40 -5.55 25.42
CA PHE A 73 -25.91 -4.20 25.66
C PHE A 73 -27.36 -4.02 25.19
N SER A 74 -27.76 -4.63 24.08
CA SER A 74 -29.14 -4.52 23.58
C SER A 74 -30.16 -5.15 24.54
N VAL A 75 -29.77 -6.19 25.29
CA VAL A 75 -30.62 -6.91 26.24
C VAL A 75 -30.39 -6.50 27.70
N HIS A 76 -29.68 -5.39 27.97
CA HIS A 76 -29.31 -4.93 29.32
C HIS A 76 -30.48 -4.86 30.31
N LYS A 77 -31.68 -4.43 29.88
CA LYS A 77 -32.87 -4.37 30.75
C LYS A 77 -33.31 -5.74 31.23
N LYS A 78 -33.30 -6.74 30.32
CA LYS A 78 -33.66 -8.12 30.66
C LYS A 78 -32.64 -8.73 31.60
N ILE A 79 -31.35 -8.48 31.36
CA ILE A 79 -30.26 -8.88 32.28
C ILE A 79 -30.54 -8.32 33.68
N HIS A 80 -30.89 -7.04 33.78
CA HIS A 80 -31.16 -6.42 35.07
C HIS A 80 -32.34 -7.06 35.81
N ILE A 81 -33.44 -7.33 35.12
CA ILE A 81 -34.61 -8.00 35.72
C ILE A 81 -34.24 -9.39 36.24
N LEU A 82 -33.53 -10.18 35.45
CA LEU A 82 -33.08 -11.52 35.87
C LEU A 82 -32.16 -11.44 37.10
N ARG A 83 -31.22 -10.50 37.12
CA ARG A 83 -30.29 -10.30 38.24
C ARG A 83 -31.01 -9.79 39.50
N GLN A 84 -32.05 -8.97 39.38
CA GLN A 84 -32.90 -8.57 40.51
C GLN A 84 -33.71 -9.75 41.07
N ASN A 85 -34.13 -10.68 40.21
CA ASN A 85 -34.84 -11.90 40.60
C ASN A 85 -33.89 -13.02 41.09
N GLY A 86 -32.62 -12.72 41.38
CA GLY A 86 -31.67 -13.66 41.99
C GLY A 86 -30.94 -14.60 41.02
N TYR A 87 -31.12 -14.47 39.70
CA TYR A 87 -30.42 -15.33 38.74
C TYR A 87 -28.92 -15.07 38.78
N SER A 88 -28.08 -16.11 38.73
CA SER A 88 -26.62 -15.97 38.55
C SER A 88 -26.26 -15.40 37.16
N ILE A 89 -25.01 -14.95 36.96
CA ILE A 89 -24.53 -14.48 35.64
C ILE A 89 -24.65 -15.60 34.60
N VAL A 90 -24.26 -16.82 34.97
CA VAL A 90 -24.38 -18.04 34.16
C VAL A 90 -25.83 -18.34 33.82
N ALA A 91 -26.72 -18.32 34.82
CA ALA A 91 -28.15 -18.55 34.60
C ALA A 91 -28.77 -17.49 33.67
N SER A 92 -28.30 -16.24 33.76
CA SER A 92 -28.74 -15.16 32.89
C SER A 92 -28.35 -15.43 31.42
N ILE A 93 -27.09 -15.82 31.15
CA ILE A 93 -26.61 -16.13 29.81
C ILE A 93 -27.34 -17.33 29.21
N ASN A 94 -27.49 -18.41 29.98
CA ASN A 94 -28.19 -19.62 29.54
C ASN A 94 -29.66 -19.34 29.19
N ASN A 95 -30.29 -18.39 29.89
CA ASN A 95 -31.64 -17.96 29.57
C ASN A 95 -31.74 -17.17 28.24
N PHE A 96 -30.68 -16.45 27.84
CA PHE A 96 -30.65 -15.73 26.55
C PHE A 96 -30.29 -16.61 25.36
N ILE A 97 -29.34 -17.52 25.52
CA ILE A 97 -29.02 -18.52 24.49
C ILE A 97 -30.24 -19.44 24.33
N GLY A 98 -30.85 -19.88 25.43
CA GLY A 98 -32.01 -20.76 25.40
C GLY A 98 -31.72 -22.11 24.74
N LYS A 99 -32.68 -23.04 24.84
CA LYS A 99 -32.52 -24.37 24.25
C LYS A 99 -32.47 -24.34 22.72
N GLY A 100 -33.25 -23.44 22.09
CA GLY A 100 -33.36 -23.33 20.63
C GLY A 100 -32.07 -22.88 19.93
N TYR A 101 -31.43 -21.80 20.36
CA TYR A 101 -30.16 -21.39 19.72
C TYR A 101 -29.03 -22.37 20.02
N ALA A 102 -28.99 -22.95 21.22
CA ALA A 102 -28.03 -24.01 21.54
C ALA A 102 -28.17 -25.23 20.61
N THR A 103 -29.41 -25.68 20.34
CA THR A 103 -29.65 -26.77 19.40
C THR A 103 -29.23 -26.42 17.98
N CYS A 104 -29.48 -25.19 17.50
CA CYS A 104 -29.05 -24.76 16.17
C CYS A 104 -27.52 -24.69 16.05
N ILE A 105 -26.85 -24.16 17.07
CA ILE A 105 -25.37 -24.08 17.11
C ILE A 105 -24.79 -25.50 17.07
N LEU A 106 -25.28 -26.40 17.92
CA LEU A 106 -24.81 -27.78 17.97
C LEU A 106 -25.08 -28.54 16.66
N ALA A 107 -26.26 -28.38 16.06
CA ALA A 107 -26.60 -28.98 14.77
C ALA A 107 -25.69 -28.47 13.64
N THR A 108 -25.38 -27.16 13.64
CA THR A 108 -24.48 -26.57 12.65
C THR A 108 -23.05 -27.08 12.80
N ILE A 109 -22.56 -27.17 14.04
CA ILE A 109 -21.23 -27.73 14.33
C ILE A 109 -21.19 -29.20 13.92
N ALA A 110 -22.20 -30.00 14.27
CA ALA A 110 -22.27 -31.41 13.90
C ALA A 110 -22.25 -31.62 12.37
N LEU A 111 -23.01 -30.80 11.63
CA LEU A 111 -23.02 -30.83 10.17
C LEU A 111 -21.64 -30.48 9.58
N LEU A 112 -21.01 -29.40 10.06
CA LEU A 112 -19.69 -28.97 9.59
C LEU A 112 -18.60 -30.00 9.92
N THR A 113 -18.64 -30.57 11.12
CA THR A 113 -17.74 -31.64 11.55
C THR A 113 -17.92 -32.90 10.69
N TYR A 114 -19.16 -33.26 10.36
CA TYR A 114 -19.45 -34.36 9.43
C TYR A 114 -18.85 -34.09 8.04
N LEU A 115 -19.12 -32.92 7.46
CA LEU A 115 -18.60 -32.54 6.15
C LEU A 115 -17.05 -32.53 6.13
N LEU A 116 -16.40 -31.95 7.14
CA LEU A 116 -14.93 -31.95 7.24
C LEU A 116 -14.37 -33.35 7.46
N GLY A 117 -15.08 -34.21 8.20
CA GLY A 117 -14.73 -35.61 8.41
C GLY A 117 -14.72 -36.42 7.11
N THR A 118 -15.58 -36.09 6.13
CA THR A 118 -15.55 -36.71 4.79
C THR A 118 -14.30 -36.35 3.98
N ILE A 119 -13.67 -35.21 4.29
CA ILE A 119 -12.48 -34.72 3.59
C ILE A 119 -11.21 -35.25 4.25
N SER A 120 -11.07 -35.06 5.58
CA SER A 120 -9.90 -35.53 6.33
C SER A 120 -10.16 -35.55 7.84
N ARG A 121 -9.72 -36.63 8.49
CA ARG A 121 -9.75 -36.77 9.95
C ARG A 121 -8.92 -35.69 10.67
N ILE A 122 -7.78 -35.29 10.10
CA ILE A 122 -6.89 -34.29 10.71
C ILE A 122 -7.55 -32.91 10.73
N TYR A 123 -8.15 -32.49 9.60
CA TYR A 123 -8.87 -31.21 9.54
C TYR A 123 -10.10 -31.20 10.45
N CYS A 124 -10.79 -32.33 10.58
CA CYS A 124 -11.91 -32.47 11.51
C CYS A 124 -11.50 -32.26 12.98
N VAL A 125 -10.42 -32.90 13.43
CA VAL A 125 -9.90 -32.72 14.80
C VAL A 125 -9.47 -31.26 15.04
N ASN A 126 -8.74 -30.67 14.10
CA ASN A 126 -8.32 -29.27 14.20
C ASN A 126 -9.51 -28.31 14.25
N PHE A 127 -10.55 -28.54 13.45
CA PHE A 127 -11.78 -27.74 13.50
C PHE A 127 -12.46 -27.85 14.87
N MET A 128 -12.62 -29.06 15.41
CA MET A 128 -13.24 -29.30 16.72
C MET A 128 -12.51 -28.61 17.87
N ILE A 129 -11.17 -28.64 17.86
CA ILE A 129 -10.35 -27.94 18.86
C ILE A 129 -10.55 -26.43 18.74
N ASN A 130 -10.43 -25.87 17.54
CA ASN A 130 -10.53 -24.43 17.31
C ASN A 130 -11.93 -23.88 17.61
N ILE A 131 -13.01 -24.57 17.20
CA ILE A 131 -14.38 -24.14 17.49
C ILE A 131 -14.67 -24.26 18.99
N GLY A 132 -14.16 -25.30 19.66
CA GLY A 132 -14.27 -25.46 21.12
C GLY A 132 -13.60 -24.32 21.88
N LEU A 133 -12.38 -23.95 21.47
CA LEU A 133 -11.66 -22.79 22.02
C LEU A 133 -12.37 -21.48 21.74
N LEU A 134 -12.89 -21.27 20.53
CA LEU A 134 -13.64 -20.05 20.20
C LEU A 134 -14.89 -19.93 21.06
N LEU A 135 -15.68 -21.00 21.18
CA LEU A 135 -16.91 -21.00 21.99
C LEU A 135 -16.63 -20.79 23.47
N SER A 136 -15.57 -21.39 24.02
CA SER A 136 -15.21 -21.22 25.43
C SER A 136 -14.80 -19.77 25.71
N LEU A 137 -13.94 -19.18 24.87
CA LEU A 137 -13.54 -17.77 24.96
C LEU A 137 -14.75 -16.84 24.82
N SER A 138 -15.67 -17.15 23.90
CA SER A 138 -16.90 -16.37 23.69
C SER A 138 -17.81 -16.41 24.90
N TYR A 139 -17.95 -17.57 25.54
CA TYR A 139 -18.75 -17.72 26.75
C TYR A 139 -18.14 -16.95 27.93
N VAL A 140 -16.80 -16.99 28.08
CA VAL A 140 -16.07 -16.18 29.07
C VAL A 140 -16.28 -14.69 28.82
N TRP A 141 -16.20 -14.26 27.56
CA TRP A 141 -16.48 -12.87 27.16
C TRP A 141 -17.91 -12.44 27.51
N LEU A 142 -18.91 -13.29 27.24
CA LEU A 142 -20.30 -13.01 27.62
C LEU A 142 -20.47 -12.86 29.14
N MET A 143 -19.82 -13.70 29.94
CA MET A 143 -19.82 -13.57 31.41
C MET A 143 -19.25 -12.23 31.85
N MET A 144 -18.11 -11.83 31.29
CA MET A 144 -17.50 -10.53 31.55
C MET A 144 -18.43 -9.38 31.18
N MET A 145 -19.07 -9.43 30.01
CA MET A 145 -19.97 -8.38 29.54
C MET A 145 -21.25 -8.26 30.38
N VAL A 146 -21.84 -9.38 30.80
CA VAL A 146 -23.01 -9.37 31.72
C VAL A 146 -22.63 -8.75 33.06
N TYR A 147 -21.45 -9.09 33.60
CA TYR A 147 -20.93 -8.48 34.83
C TYR A 147 -20.74 -6.96 34.69
N VAL A 148 -20.17 -6.50 33.56
CA VAL A 148 -20.01 -5.08 33.26
C VAL A 148 -21.37 -4.37 33.20
N VAL A 149 -22.34 -4.93 32.48
CA VAL A 149 -23.70 -4.34 32.36
C VAL A 149 -24.40 -4.26 33.71
N GLU A 150 -24.31 -5.29 34.55
CA GLU A 150 -24.87 -5.27 35.90
C GLU A 150 -24.27 -4.13 36.74
N LYS A 151 -22.94 -3.99 36.70
CA LYS A 151 -22.21 -2.98 37.49
C LYS A 151 -22.54 -1.57 37.02
N LEU A 152 -22.68 -1.35 35.71
CA LEU A 152 -23.09 -0.06 35.15
C LEU A 152 -24.52 0.31 35.56
N ASN A 153 -25.45 -0.65 35.53
CA ASN A 153 -26.86 -0.35 35.81
C ASN A 153 -27.15 -0.15 37.32
N ARG A 154 -26.38 -0.78 38.21
CA ARG A 154 -26.46 -0.53 39.67
C ARG A 154 -26.06 0.91 40.04
N ARG A 155 -25.08 1.50 39.33
CA ARG A 155 -24.60 2.87 39.57
C ARG A 155 -25.55 3.96 39.09
N LYS A 156 -26.54 3.63 38.25
CA LYS A 156 -27.54 4.58 37.75
C LYS A 156 -28.44 5.17 38.84
N LYS A 157 -28.51 4.52 40.01
CA LYS A 157 -29.21 5.03 41.21
C LYS A 157 -28.40 6.08 41.98
N GLU A 158 -27.09 6.13 41.80
CA GLU A 158 -26.19 7.12 42.43
C GLU A 158 -25.84 8.19 41.40
N SER A 159 -26.55 9.32 41.46
CA SER A 159 -26.39 10.40 40.48
C SER A 159 -24.95 10.95 40.46
N LYS A 160 -24.44 11.22 39.25
CA LYS A 160 -23.19 11.94 38.91
C LYS A 160 -21.88 11.14 38.91
N ASN A 161 -21.73 10.16 38.03
CA ASN A 161 -20.39 9.64 37.72
C ASN A 161 -19.94 9.93 36.28
N LYS A 162 -18.87 10.73 36.14
CA LYS A 162 -18.15 11.03 34.88
C LYS A 162 -17.79 9.75 34.13
N ALA A 163 -17.45 8.68 34.85
CA ALA A 163 -17.04 7.39 34.29
C ALA A 163 -18.14 6.65 33.51
N GLU A 164 -19.42 6.77 33.90
CA GLU A 164 -20.52 6.14 33.16
C GLU A 164 -20.77 6.86 31.83
N LYS A 165 -20.77 8.20 31.85
CA LYS A 165 -20.85 9.00 30.62
C LYS A 165 -19.64 8.72 29.71
N LEU A 166 -18.45 8.58 30.29
CA LEU A 166 -17.25 8.25 29.53
C LEU A 166 -17.38 6.86 28.87
N PHE A 167 -17.86 5.85 29.58
CA PHE A 167 -18.05 4.50 29.02
C PHE A 167 -19.10 4.47 27.89
N ILE A 168 -20.20 5.23 28.04
CA ILE A 168 -21.32 5.18 27.10
C ILE A 168 -21.06 5.99 25.83
N HIS A 169 -20.33 7.10 25.95
CA HIS A 169 -20.01 7.98 24.83
C HIS A 169 -18.65 7.65 24.18
N LEU A 170 -17.62 7.26 24.95
CA LEU A 170 -16.27 7.05 24.43
C LEU A 170 -16.04 5.63 23.89
N LEU A 171 -16.59 4.58 24.53
CA LEU A 171 -16.33 3.20 24.10
C LEU A 171 -16.85 2.91 22.68
N PRO A 172 -18.09 3.30 22.28
CA PRO A 172 -18.55 3.08 20.90
C PRO A 172 -17.70 3.83 19.88
N THR A 173 -17.28 5.05 20.23
CA THR A 173 -16.39 5.89 19.42
C THR A 173 -15.01 5.24 19.25
N ALA A 174 -14.43 4.71 20.33
CA ALA A 174 -13.14 4.01 20.29
C ALA A 174 -13.20 2.71 19.46
N ILE A 175 -14.25 1.91 19.62
CA ILE A 175 -14.48 0.70 18.80
C ILE A 175 -14.54 1.10 17.33
N LYS A 176 -15.31 2.12 16.99
CA LYS A 176 -15.47 2.59 15.62
C LYS A 176 -14.16 3.11 15.02
N LEU A 177 -13.33 3.81 15.80
CA LEU A 177 -11.98 4.22 15.38
C LEU A 177 -11.07 3.02 15.11
N ILE A 178 -11.12 1.96 15.93
CA ILE A 178 -10.35 0.72 15.67
C ILE A 178 -10.73 0.11 14.32
N PHE A 179 -12.04 -0.04 14.05
CA PHE A 179 -12.51 -0.58 12.77
C PHE A 179 -12.27 0.36 11.59
N LEU A 180 -12.25 1.68 11.82
CA LEU A 180 -11.82 2.67 10.82
C LEU A 180 -10.35 2.44 10.46
N MET A 181 -9.47 2.28 11.44
CA MET A 181 -8.06 2.01 11.18
C MET A 181 -7.85 0.66 10.48
N MET A 182 -8.62 -0.38 10.84
CA MET A 182 -8.62 -1.64 10.10
C MET A 182 -9.05 -1.45 8.63
N LEU A 183 -10.07 -0.63 8.38
CA LEU A 183 -10.51 -0.28 7.03
C LEU A 183 -9.40 0.43 6.26
N VAL A 184 -8.78 1.44 6.85
CA VAL A 184 -7.68 2.23 6.25
C VAL A 184 -6.50 1.33 5.88
N VAL A 185 -6.04 0.47 6.80
CA VAL A 185 -4.91 -0.44 6.55
C VAL A 185 -5.24 -1.45 5.45
N THR A 186 -6.46 -1.99 5.44
CA THR A 186 -6.87 -2.98 4.41
C THR A 186 -7.04 -2.36 3.02
N HIS A 187 -7.33 -1.05 2.93
CA HIS A 187 -7.45 -0.32 1.68
C HIS A 187 -6.14 0.31 1.20
N LEU A 188 -5.06 0.23 1.99
CA LEU A 188 -3.78 0.85 1.65
C LEU A 188 -3.23 0.33 0.30
N ASP A 189 -3.25 -0.99 0.11
CA ASP A 189 -2.77 -1.59 -1.15
C ASP A 189 -3.61 -1.14 -2.35
N LEU A 190 -4.94 -1.07 -2.20
CA LEU A 190 -5.82 -0.58 -3.27
C LEU A 190 -5.57 0.88 -3.59
N ALA A 191 -5.40 1.72 -2.57
CA ALA A 191 -5.07 3.12 -2.75
C ALA A 191 -3.72 3.30 -3.44
N ARG A 192 -2.72 2.49 -3.06
CA ARG A 192 -1.42 2.48 -3.73
C ARG A 192 -1.54 2.06 -5.20
N ILE A 193 -2.27 0.98 -5.49
CA ILE A 193 -2.52 0.56 -6.88
C ILE A 193 -3.20 1.68 -7.68
N MET A 194 -4.22 2.33 -7.12
CA MET A 194 -4.89 3.44 -7.78
C MET A 194 -3.96 4.63 -8.00
N TYR A 195 -3.11 4.95 -7.04
CA TYR A 195 -2.14 6.03 -7.13
C TYR A 195 -1.10 5.75 -8.22
N GLU A 196 -0.46 4.57 -8.19
CA GLU A 196 0.51 4.17 -9.23
C GLU A 196 -0.17 4.11 -10.61
N ALA A 197 -1.38 3.54 -10.71
CA ALA A 197 -2.15 3.49 -11.95
C ALA A 197 -2.47 4.88 -12.51
N SER A 198 -2.71 5.87 -11.65
CA SER A 198 -2.99 7.24 -12.07
C SER A 198 -1.76 7.97 -12.61
N ASN A 199 -0.56 7.50 -12.27
CA ASN A 199 0.70 8.08 -12.73
C ASN A 199 1.21 7.43 -14.04
N ILE A 200 0.64 6.31 -14.47
CA ILE A 200 1.05 5.63 -15.71
C ILE A 200 0.72 6.48 -16.93
N THR A 201 1.72 6.64 -17.80
CA THR A 201 1.54 7.16 -19.15
C THR A 201 1.41 6.01 -20.13
N TRP A 202 0.21 5.81 -20.66
CA TRP A 202 -0.12 4.68 -21.53
C TRP A 202 0.48 4.77 -22.94
N ASN A 203 0.80 5.99 -23.40
CA ASN A 203 1.27 6.26 -24.77
C ASN A 203 2.58 7.09 -24.77
N SER A 204 3.69 6.49 -24.35
CA SER A 204 5.01 7.12 -24.50
C SER A 204 5.62 6.78 -25.87
N GLU A 205 5.97 7.80 -26.65
CA GLU A 205 6.72 7.60 -27.90
C GLU A 205 8.17 7.23 -27.59
N VAL A 206 8.50 5.96 -27.77
CA VAL A 206 9.88 5.47 -27.66
C VAL A 206 10.64 5.77 -28.96
N PRO A 207 11.82 6.43 -28.90
CA PRO A 207 12.63 6.65 -30.09
C PRO A 207 12.98 5.31 -30.77
N LYS A 208 12.87 5.24 -32.10
CA LYS A 208 13.18 4.02 -32.88
C LYS A 208 14.52 3.40 -32.52
N LYS A 209 15.53 4.25 -32.31
CA LYS A 209 16.90 3.86 -31.93
C LYS A 209 16.98 3.12 -30.59
N ILE A 210 15.99 3.30 -29.70
CA ILE A 210 15.85 2.62 -28.41
C ILE A 210 14.99 1.38 -28.53
N SER A 211 13.86 1.44 -29.25
CA SER A 211 12.98 0.29 -29.45
C SER A 211 13.67 -0.88 -30.16
N GLU A 212 14.63 -0.61 -31.05
CA GLU A 212 15.39 -1.63 -31.77
C GLU A 212 16.39 -2.40 -30.88
N ASP A 213 16.83 -1.82 -29.77
CA ASP A 213 17.89 -2.36 -28.91
C ASP A 213 17.36 -3.15 -27.70
N ASN A 214 16.03 -3.26 -27.52
CA ASN A 214 15.36 -4.07 -26.50
C ASN A 214 15.92 -3.89 -25.08
N TYR A 215 15.94 -2.65 -24.57
CA TYR A 215 16.44 -2.36 -23.23
C TYR A 215 15.51 -2.89 -22.13
N HIS A 216 16.11 -3.52 -21.12
CA HIS A 216 15.42 -4.07 -19.95
C HIS A 216 15.96 -3.46 -18.66
N VAL A 217 15.16 -3.57 -17.60
CA VAL A 217 15.51 -3.13 -16.24
C VAL A 217 15.11 -4.19 -15.23
N PHE A 218 15.78 -4.17 -14.07
CA PHE A 218 15.27 -4.88 -12.91
C PHE A 218 14.31 -3.96 -12.15
N TYR A 219 13.02 -4.31 -12.14
CA TYR A 219 12.00 -3.49 -11.50
C TYR A 219 10.73 -4.28 -11.15
N PRO A 220 10.14 -4.08 -9.95
CA PRO A 220 10.62 -3.21 -8.87
C PRO A 220 11.68 -3.88 -8.01
N VAL A 221 12.65 -3.08 -7.54
CA VAL A 221 13.64 -3.49 -6.55
C VAL A 221 12.96 -3.69 -5.21
N VAL A 222 13.26 -4.79 -4.51
CA VAL A 222 12.68 -5.09 -3.19
C VAL A 222 13.74 -5.39 -2.16
N VAL A 223 13.35 -5.26 -0.90
CA VAL A 223 14.18 -5.67 0.23
C VAL A 223 14.14 -7.20 0.34
N GLY A 224 15.26 -7.83 0.00
CA GLY A 224 15.48 -9.27 0.12
C GLY A 224 15.82 -9.71 1.54
N LYS A 225 16.18 -10.97 1.70
CA LYS A 225 16.52 -11.60 2.99
C LYS A 225 17.82 -11.10 3.61
N ASN A 226 18.62 -10.38 2.84
CA ASN A 226 19.93 -9.89 3.27
C ASN A 226 19.85 -8.56 4.03
N GLN A 227 18.66 -8.09 4.42
CA GLN A 227 18.47 -6.77 5.06
C GLN A 227 19.37 -6.53 6.28
N LEU A 228 19.68 -7.55 7.07
CA LEU A 228 20.60 -7.42 8.20
C LEU A 228 22.06 -7.13 7.76
N GLU A 229 22.47 -7.64 6.60
CA GLU A 229 23.78 -7.36 6.00
C GLU A 229 23.80 -5.90 5.49
N PHE A 230 22.68 -5.41 4.92
CA PHE A 230 22.50 -3.99 4.53
C PHE A 230 22.61 -3.01 5.71
N ASP A 231 22.05 -3.35 6.87
CA ASP A 231 22.00 -2.44 8.03
C ASP A 231 23.35 -2.35 8.78
N HIS A 232 24.23 -3.34 8.60
CA HIS A 232 25.45 -3.48 9.41
C HIS A 232 26.77 -3.30 8.66
N ASP A 233 26.78 -3.41 7.33
CA ASP A 233 28.00 -3.27 6.53
C ASP A 233 27.79 -2.27 5.38
N LYS A 234 28.43 -1.09 5.53
CA LYS A 234 28.31 0.02 4.58
C LYS A 234 29.02 -0.25 3.26
N ASP A 235 29.95 -1.22 3.20
CA ASP A 235 30.72 -1.50 1.98
C ASP A 235 30.28 -2.79 1.28
N PHE A 236 29.33 -3.53 1.87
CA PHE A 236 28.85 -4.86 1.45
C PHE A 236 28.28 -4.99 0.03
N ARG A 237 28.12 -3.88 -0.71
CA ARG A 237 27.63 -3.90 -2.09
C ARG A 237 28.57 -3.26 -3.08
N ALA A 238 29.63 -2.62 -2.60
CA ALA A 238 30.41 -1.75 -3.44
C ALA A 238 31.16 -2.55 -4.51
N GLU A 239 31.73 -3.69 -4.11
CA GLU A 239 32.44 -4.60 -5.00
C GLU A 239 31.49 -5.45 -5.86
N GLU A 240 30.36 -5.88 -5.30
CA GLU A 240 29.34 -6.69 -5.96
C GLU A 240 28.65 -5.93 -7.10
N GLU A 241 28.21 -4.70 -6.84
CA GLU A 241 27.62 -3.83 -7.86
C GLU A 241 28.66 -3.43 -8.90
N GLU A 242 29.92 -3.27 -8.51
CA GLU A 242 31.00 -2.94 -9.43
C GLU A 242 31.28 -4.09 -10.42
N GLU A 243 31.31 -5.34 -9.96
CA GLU A 243 31.45 -6.51 -10.85
C GLU A 243 30.30 -6.59 -11.86
N ILE A 244 29.06 -6.37 -11.38
CA ILE A 244 27.86 -6.39 -12.23
C ILE A 244 27.89 -5.23 -13.22
N TYR A 245 28.15 -4.01 -12.76
CA TYR A 245 28.20 -2.82 -13.61
C TYR A 245 29.25 -2.98 -14.71
N ARG A 246 30.45 -3.45 -14.39
CA ARG A 246 31.51 -3.68 -15.38
C ARG A 246 31.06 -4.62 -16.48
N TYR A 247 30.39 -5.73 -16.12
CA TYR A 247 29.82 -6.67 -17.10
C TYR A 247 28.75 -6.00 -17.97
N LEU A 248 27.80 -5.29 -17.35
CA LEU A 248 26.70 -4.63 -18.05
C LEU A 248 27.20 -3.51 -18.97
N ASN A 249 28.17 -2.72 -18.51
CA ASN A 249 28.77 -1.61 -19.24
C ASN A 249 29.52 -2.12 -20.49
N GLN A 250 30.27 -3.22 -20.38
CA GLN A 250 30.90 -3.88 -21.53
C GLN A 250 29.89 -4.38 -22.57
N LYS A 251 28.67 -4.70 -22.16
CA LYS A 251 27.58 -5.12 -23.05
C LYS A 251 26.79 -3.97 -23.67
N GLY A 252 27.22 -2.72 -23.45
CA GLY A 252 26.56 -1.55 -24.03
C GLY A 252 25.32 -1.11 -23.25
N SER A 253 25.24 -1.45 -21.96
CA SER A 253 24.20 -0.93 -21.07
C SER A 253 24.34 0.58 -20.91
N LEU A 254 23.21 1.26 -20.74
CA LEU A 254 23.14 2.71 -20.59
C LEU A 254 22.85 3.04 -19.13
N LEU A 255 23.67 3.88 -18.52
CA LEU A 255 23.37 4.46 -17.22
C LEU A 255 22.72 5.82 -17.46
N VAL A 256 21.50 6.00 -16.95
CA VAL A 256 20.77 7.27 -16.98
C VAL A 256 20.07 7.43 -15.63
N SER A 257 20.71 8.16 -14.71
CA SER A 257 20.12 8.51 -13.41
C SER A 257 19.63 9.95 -13.43
N ILE A 258 18.33 10.13 -13.19
CA ILE A 258 17.69 11.44 -13.04
C ILE A 258 17.23 11.71 -11.61
N GLN A 259 17.69 10.89 -10.65
CA GLN A 259 17.30 10.99 -9.25
C GLN A 259 17.59 12.39 -8.70
N HIS A 260 18.84 12.86 -8.88
CA HIS A 260 19.26 14.18 -8.41
C HIS A 260 18.47 15.30 -9.08
N TYR A 261 18.22 15.18 -10.37
CA TYR A 261 17.42 16.13 -11.14
C TYR A 261 15.96 16.25 -10.64
N ASN A 262 15.32 15.13 -10.30
CA ASN A 262 13.92 15.10 -9.87
C ASN A 262 13.70 15.56 -8.41
N THR A 263 14.72 15.50 -7.56
CA THR A 263 14.64 15.94 -6.16
C THR A 263 14.62 17.47 -6.08
N LYS A 264 13.46 18.06 -5.78
CA LYS A 264 13.27 19.51 -5.77
C LYS A 264 13.97 20.20 -4.59
N GLU A 265 14.23 19.46 -3.52
CA GLU A 265 14.92 19.93 -2.33
C GLU A 265 16.42 20.13 -2.60
N ASN A 266 16.97 19.52 -3.65
CA ASN A 266 18.33 19.76 -4.06
C ASN A 266 18.50 21.19 -4.55
N GLU A 267 19.64 21.77 -4.19
CA GLU A 267 20.16 23.00 -4.80
C GLU A 267 20.05 22.92 -6.31
N VAL A 268 19.74 24.06 -6.96
CA VAL A 268 19.48 24.10 -8.41
C VAL A 268 20.62 23.45 -9.20
N PHE A 269 21.87 23.64 -8.77
CA PHE A 269 23.05 23.08 -9.41
C PHE A 269 23.38 21.65 -8.96
N GLY A 270 22.79 21.16 -7.87
CA GLY A 270 22.82 19.76 -7.45
C GLY A 270 21.80 18.87 -8.17
N ARG A 271 20.99 19.43 -9.08
CA ARG A 271 19.99 18.71 -9.87
C ARG A 271 20.61 18.12 -11.15
N THR A 272 21.54 17.20 -10.99
CA THR A 272 22.25 16.57 -12.12
C THR A 272 21.49 15.43 -12.77
N ILE A 273 21.85 15.16 -14.03
CA ILE A 273 21.58 13.88 -14.68
C ILE A 273 22.92 13.15 -14.82
N GLN A 274 22.99 11.93 -14.31
CA GLN A 274 24.21 11.12 -14.40
C GLN A 274 24.11 10.16 -15.58
N LEU A 275 25.16 10.11 -16.39
CA LEU A 275 25.22 9.35 -17.65
C LEU A 275 26.52 8.56 -17.74
N ASN A 276 26.54 7.40 -18.42
CA ASN A 276 27.80 6.72 -18.75
C ASN A 276 28.28 7.02 -20.18
N PRO A 277 29.55 6.75 -20.51
CA PRO A 277 30.07 6.88 -21.88
C PRO A 277 29.28 6.15 -22.97
N ASN A 278 28.66 5.00 -22.67
CA ASN A 278 27.79 4.32 -23.64
C ASN A 278 26.57 5.14 -24.03
N TYR A 279 26.03 5.98 -23.12
CA TYR A 279 25.00 6.95 -23.46
C TYR A 279 25.49 7.95 -24.49
N LEU A 280 26.68 8.54 -24.31
CA LEU A 280 27.27 9.49 -25.28
C LEU A 280 27.59 8.84 -26.64
N LYS A 281 27.85 7.53 -26.67
CA LYS A 281 27.97 6.76 -27.93
C LYS A 281 26.62 6.54 -28.62
N LYS A 282 25.52 6.49 -27.86
CA LYS A 282 24.17 6.25 -28.38
C LYS A 282 23.46 7.55 -28.77
N PHE A 283 23.55 8.58 -27.94
CA PHE A 283 22.91 9.88 -28.13
C PHE A 283 23.98 10.94 -28.41
N GLU A 284 23.73 11.80 -29.39
CA GLU A 284 24.64 12.88 -29.72
C GLU A 284 24.47 14.02 -28.72
N ILE A 285 25.57 14.44 -28.12
CA ILE A 285 25.69 15.66 -27.32
C ILE A 285 26.86 16.43 -27.93
N LEU A 286 26.59 17.67 -28.32
CA LEU A 286 27.54 18.55 -28.98
C LEU A 286 28.16 19.54 -27.99
N ASP A 287 29.46 19.74 -28.12
CA ASP A 287 30.20 20.80 -27.45
C ASP A 287 29.88 22.18 -28.09
N GLU A 288 30.42 23.25 -27.50
CA GLU A 288 30.30 24.61 -28.02
C GLU A 288 30.83 24.79 -29.46
N ASN A 289 31.70 23.89 -29.93
CA ASN A 289 32.30 23.91 -31.27
C ASN A 289 31.55 23.04 -32.29
N ASN A 290 30.36 22.53 -31.96
CA ASN A 290 29.59 21.56 -32.77
C ASN A 290 30.27 20.19 -32.93
N GLN A 291 31.25 19.87 -32.09
CA GLN A 291 31.88 18.56 -32.07
C GLN A 291 31.15 17.65 -31.10
N ARG A 292 31.03 16.39 -31.46
CA ARG A 292 30.42 15.39 -30.60
C ARG A 292 31.31 15.14 -29.39
N VAL A 293 30.75 15.25 -28.19
CA VAL A 293 31.42 14.89 -26.95
C VAL A 293 31.60 13.37 -26.89
N PHE A 294 32.84 12.92 -26.74
CA PHE A 294 33.19 11.52 -26.55
C PHE A 294 34.12 11.40 -25.34
N ILE A 295 33.77 10.52 -24.41
CA ILE A 295 34.53 10.24 -23.20
C ILE A 295 34.85 8.75 -23.17
N GLU A 296 36.09 8.41 -22.85
CA GLU A 296 36.51 7.02 -22.72
C GLU A 296 36.22 6.47 -21.31
N GLU A 297 35.97 5.17 -21.19
CA GLU A 297 35.74 4.51 -19.90
C GLU A 297 36.98 4.51 -18.99
N SER A 298 38.16 4.74 -19.55
CA SER A 298 39.43 4.86 -18.84
C SER A 298 39.69 6.25 -18.28
N GLU A 299 38.84 7.25 -18.57
CA GLU A 299 39.00 8.60 -18.05
C GLU A 299 38.89 8.60 -16.52
N GLU A 300 39.94 9.08 -15.86
CA GLU A 300 40.07 9.10 -14.39
C GLU A 300 39.51 10.38 -13.80
N LYS A 301 39.53 11.48 -14.56
CA LYS A 301 38.92 12.74 -14.11
C LYS A 301 37.40 12.63 -14.12
N ARG A 302 36.78 13.27 -13.15
CA ARG A 302 35.34 13.47 -13.15
C ARG A 302 34.97 14.46 -14.24
N ILE A 303 34.02 14.14 -15.11
CA ILE A 303 33.66 14.99 -16.25
C ILE A 303 32.28 15.60 -16.03
N LEU A 304 32.20 16.92 -16.04
CA LEU A 304 30.95 17.68 -15.96
C LEU A 304 30.68 18.35 -17.30
N LEU A 305 29.55 18.02 -17.93
CA LEU A 305 29.09 18.73 -19.12
C LEU A 305 28.16 19.86 -18.68
N ILE A 306 28.57 21.10 -18.92
CA ILE A 306 27.85 22.30 -18.50
C ILE A 306 27.33 23.04 -19.74
N PRO A 307 26.02 23.36 -19.81
CA PRO A 307 25.48 24.18 -20.89
C PRO A 307 26.15 25.55 -21.00
N GLU A 308 26.43 25.97 -22.24
CA GLU A 308 27.18 27.20 -22.55
C GLU A 308 26.52 28.47 -22.00
N ARG A 309 25.20 28.49 -21.75
CA ARG A 309 24.51 29.61 -21.06
C ARG A 309 25.12 29.98 -19.71
N PHE A 310 25.79 29.04 -19.05
CA PHE A 310 26.41 29.30 -17.76
C PHE A 310 27.82 29.89 -17.91
N LYS A 311 28.47 29.78 -19.07
CA LYS A 311 29.84 30.24 -19.31
C LYS A 311 29.96 31.75 -19.06
N GLY A 312 30.80 32.15 -18.11
CA GLY A 312 31.01 33.56 -17.76
C GLY A 312 29.86 34.22 -16.99
N SER A 313 28.86 33.44 -16.54
CA SER A 313 27.78 33.93 -15.69
C SER A 313 28.12 33.82 -14.19
N GLU A 314 27.41 34.55 -13.34
CA GLU A 314 27.50 34.36 -11.88
C GLU A 314 27.09 32.94 -11.45
N ASP A 315 26.26 32.27 -12.24
CA ASP A 315 25.82 30.91 -11.97
C ASP A 315 26.95 29.90 -12.14
N LEU A 316 27.92 30.13 -13.04
CA LEU A 316 29.12 29.30 -13.11
C LEU A 316 29.91 29.34 -11.80
N THR A 317 30.09 30.53 -11.22
CA THR A 317 30.77 30.65 -9.91
C THR A 317 30.01 29.93 -8.81
N LYS A 318 28.67 29.88 -8.88
CA LYS A 318 27.85 29.10 -7.94
C LYS A 318 28.01 27.60 -8.17
N ILE A 319 28.07 27.15 -9.42
CA ILE A 319 28.33 25.74 -9.78
C ILE A 319 29.71 25.33 -9.26
N GLU A 320 30.76 26.07 -9.59
CA GLU A 320 32.13 25.80 -9.14
C GLU A 320 32.23 25.81 -7.61
N LYS A 321 31.56 26.74 -6.93
CA LYS A 321 31.50 26.76 -5.48
C LYS A 321 30.81 25.50 -4.93
N TYR A 322 29.65 25.14 -5.47
CA TYR A 322 28.90 23.98 -5.01
C TYR A 322 29.70 22.68 -5.19
N TYR A 323 30.26 22.45 -6.38
CA TYR A 323 31.04 21.25 -6.66
C TYR A 323 32.39 21.25 -5.94
N PHE A 324 33.21 22.29 -6.09
CA PHE A 324 34.60 22.24 -5.64
C PHE A 324 34.83 22.68 -4.19
N LYS A 325 33.83 23.31 -3.54
CA LYS A 325 33.97 23.77 -2.15
C LYS A 325 32.99 23.12 -1.19
N GLU A 326 31.79 22.77 -1.65
CA GLU A 326 30.73 22.24 -0.78
C GLU A 326 30.65 20.71 -0.83
N LEU A 327 30.99 20.08 -1.96
CA LEU A 327 31.02 18.62 -2.10
C LEU A 327 32.44 18.06 -1.96
N LEU A 328 32.67 17.28 -0.90
CA LEU A 328 33.97 16.66 -0.60
C LEU A 328 34.45 15.67 -1.67
N GLN A 329 33.54 15.15 -2.50
CA GLN A 329 33.83 14.16 -3.54
C GLN A 329 34.33 14.76 -4.86
N PHE A 330 34.29 16.09 -5.02
CA PHE A 330 34.76 16.77 -6.23
C PHE A 330 35.97 17.64 -5.90
N GLU A 331 37.13 17.24 -6.39
CA GLU A 331 38.33 18.07 -6.37
C GLU A 331 38.48 18.80 -7.71
N GLU A 332 38.73 20.11 -7.69
CA GLU A 332 38.90 20.95 -8.88
C GLU A 332 39.99 20.40 -9.82
N LYS A 333 41.09 19.87 -9.26
CA LYS A 333 42.20 19.30 -10.05
C LYS A 333 41.88 17.94 -10.69
N LEU A 334 40.87 17.24 -10.17
CA LEU A 334 40.43 15.93 -10.62
C LEU A 334 39.11 16.00 -11.38
N THR A 335 38.62 17.20 -11.68
CA THR A 335 37.37 17.43 -12.41
C THR A 335 37.64 18.25 -13.66
N GLU A 336 37.05 17.85 -14.77
CA GLU A 336 37.11 18.55 -16.04
C GLU A 336 35.72 19.01 -16.47
N ILE A 337 35.61 20.29 -16.82
CA ILE A 337 34.38 20.90 -17.30
C ILE A 337 34.45 21.01 -18.82
N ILE A 338 33.45 20.44 -19.50
CA ILE A 338 33.27 20.58 -20.95
C ILE A 338 31.99 21.38 -21.19
N TYR A 339 32.10 22.47 -21.94
CA TYR A 339 30.94 23.27 -22.30
C TYR A 339 30.19 22.63 -23.47
N ILE A 340 28.89 22.47 -23.31
CA ILE A 340 27.99 21.90 -24.31
C ILE A 340 26.96 22.92 -24.77
N LYS A 341 26.44 22.74 -25.98
CA LYS A 341 25.36 23.61 -26.46
C LYS A 341 24.15 23.58 -25.55
N ASP A 342 23.46 24.71 -25.53
CA ASP A 342 22.21 24.85 -24.79
C ASP A 342 21.05 24.02 -25.35
N LYS A 343 20.11 23.68 -24.46
CA LYS A 343 18.82 23.05 -24.77
C LYS A 343 18.93 21.76 -25.59
N GLN A 344 20.02 21.01 -25.41
CA GLN A 344 20.14 19.69 -26.01
C GLN A 344 19.28 18.70 -25.22
N PRO A 345 18.33 17.98 -25.86
CA PRO A 345 17.44 17.08 -25.14
C PRO A 345 18.16 15.78 -24.76
N VAL A 346 18.08 15.41 -23.48
CA VAL A 346 18.56 14.12 -22.93
C VAL A 346 17.38 13.17 -22.80
N TYR A 347 17.51 11.98 -23.37
CA TYR A 347 16.48 10.93 -23.26
C TYR A 347 16.57 10.29 -21.88
N SER A 348 15.55 10.51 -21.06
CA SER A 348 15.52 10.14 -19.63
C SER A 348 15.10 8.68 -19.38
N PHE A 349 14.55 8.00 -20.39
CA PHE A 349 13.86 6.71 -20.26
C PHE A 349 12.67 6.73 -19.30
N VAL A 350 12.12 7.92 -19.02
CA VAL A 350 10.89 8.09 -18.25
C VAL A 350 9.70 8.21 -19.21
N PRO A 351 8.69 7.33 -19.12
CA PRO A 351 7.54 7.38 -20.03
C PRO A 351 6.80 8.72 -20.05
N ASN A 352 6.64 9.38 -18.89
CA ASN A 352 5.87 10.62 -18.76
C ASN A 352 6.68 11.90 -19.07
N LYS A 353 8.01 11.83 -19.07
CA LYS A 353 8.93 12.93 -19.39
C LYS A 353 10.16 12.39 -20.13
N PRO A 354 9.98 11.89 -21.37
CA PRO A 354 11.01 11.15 -22.08
C PRO A 354 12.24 11.98 -22.43
N TRP A 355 12.09 13.30 -22.56
CA TRP A 355 13.17 14.22 -22.89
C TRP A 355 13.30 15.31 -21.83
N ILE A 356 14.53 15.63 -21.46
CA ILE A 356 14.89 16.69 -20.51
C ILE A 356 15.91 17.61 -21.18
N ASP A 357 15.59 18.90 -21.31
CA ASP A 357 16.45 19.91 -21.94
C ASP A 357 16.81 21.08 -20.99
N ASP A 358 16.20 21.12 -19.80
CA ASP A 358 16.35 22.14 -18.76
C ASP A 358 17.27 21.68 -17.61
N TYR A 359 18.17 20.74 -17.87
CA TYR A 359 19.15 20.30 -16.87
C TYR A 359 20.26 21.34 -16.68
N PRO A 360 20.75 21.53 -15.45
CA PRO A 360 21.88 22.41 -15.16
C PRO A 360 23.22 21.77 -15.57
N ILE A 361 23.39 20.48 -15.33
CA ILE A 361 24.68 19.76 -15.46
C ILE A 361 24.41 18.31 -15.84
N LEU A 362 25.23 17.76 -16.74
CA LEU A 362 25.33 16.31 -16.95
C LEU A 362 26.63 15.81 -16.32
N ASP A 363 26.53 14.80 -15.47
CA ASP A 363 27.65 14.19 -14.76
C ASP A 363 28.02 12.86 -15.42
N ILE A 364 29.22 12.75 -15.98
CA ILE A 364 29.63 11.58 -16.77
C ILE A 364 30.44 10.60 -15.92
N LEU A 365 29.84 9.44 -15.70
CA LEU A 365 30.34 8.37 -14.84
C LEU A 365 31.02 7.27 -15.67
N THR A 366 32.34 7.20 -15.56
CA THR A 366 33.20 6.15 -16.13
C THR A 366 33.53 5.10 -15.08
N LEU A 367 34.05 3.95 -15.51
CA LEU A 367 34.58 2.94 -14.58
C LEU A 367 35.76 3.45 -13.72
N LYS A 368 36.43 4.52 -14.10
CA LYS A 368 37.64 5.03 -13.44
C LYS A 368 37.42 6.29 -12.60
N ASN A 369 36.39 7.09 -12.89
CA ASN A 369 36.11 8.35 -12.21
C ASN A 369 34.91 8.31 -11.24
N SER A 370 34.30 7.14 -11.07
CA SER A 370 33.14 6.95 -10.20
C SER A 370 33.14 5.56 -9.58
N ASP A 371 32.46 5.42 -8.45
CA ASP A 371 32.27 4.15 -7.76
C ASP A 371 30.82 3.62 -7.89
N SER A 372 30.53 2.51 -7.22
CA SER A 372 29.20 1.91 -7.21
C SER A 372 28.17 2.78 -6.50
N TRP A 373 28.56 3.57 -5.50
CA TRP A 373 27.67 4.50 -4.80
C TRP A 373 27.24 5.66 -5.70
N ASP A 374 28.17 6.23 -6.45
CA ASP A 374 27.90 7.26 -7.45
C ASP A 374 26.91 6.77 -8.52
N ARG A 375 27.10 5.52 -8.99
CA ARG A 375 26.31 4.93 -10.08
C ARG A 375 24.95 4.41 -9.62
N ASN A 376 24.88 3.87 -8.41
CA ASN A 376 23.67 3.33 -7.76
C ASN A 376 22.77 2.54 -8.72
N ILE A 377 23.35 1.52 -9.38
CA ILE A 377 22.73 0.90 -10.56
C ILE A 377 21.39 0.21 -10.25
N PHE A 378 21.20 -0.22 -9.00
CA PHE A 378 19.98 -0.82 -8.48
C PHE A 378 19.35 0.07 -7.42
N SER A 379 18.96 1.27 -7.82
CA SER A 379 18.24 2.18 -6.94
C SER A 379 16.80 1.69 -6.68
N GLY A 380 16.27 1.93 -5.49
CA GLY A 380 14.85 1.73 -5.16
C GLY A 380 13.90 2.78 -5.75
N HIS A 381 14.40 3.67 -6.63
CA HIS A 381 13.59 4.70 -7.27
C HIS A 381 12.68 4.14 -8.35
N GLU A 382 11.67 4.94 -8.69
CA GLU A 382 10.65 4.64 -9.69
C GLU A 382 11.26 4.25 -11.05
N TYR A 383 12.35 4.92 -11.44
CA TYR A 383 13.05 4.67 -12.70
C TYR A 383 14.48 4.18 -12.46
N PRO A 384 14.76 2.87 -12.62
CA PRO A 384 16.08 2.30 -12.38
C PRO A 384 17.17 2.95 -13.26
N PRO A 385 18.34 3.33 -12.70
CA PRO A 385 19.38 4.02 -13.46
C PRO A 385 19.95 3.22 -14.64
N ILE A 386 20.14 1.91 -14.47
CA ILE A 386 20.77 1.07 -15.50
C ILE A 386 19.73 0.50 -16.48
N LYS A 387 19.97 0.69 -17.78
CA LYS A 387 19.21 0.07 -18.88
C LYS A 387 20.08 -0.99 -19.55
N ILE A 388 19.64 -2.24 -19.48
CA ILE A 388 20.40 -3.42 -19.89
C ILE A 388 20.00 -3.81 -21.31
N LYS A 389 20.97 -3.80 -22.22
CA LYS A 389 20.75 -4.26 -23.60
C LYS A 389 20.66 -5.79 -23.63
N THR A 390 19.59 -6.34 -24.21
CA THR A 390 19.36 -7.79 -24.25
C THR A 390 18.49 -8.21 -25.45
N ASP A 391 18.43 -9.49 -25.77
CA ASP A 391 17.48 -10.12 -26.69
C ASP A 391 16.11 -10.45 -26.06
N GLY A 392 15.93 -10.11 -24.77
CA GLY A 392 14.66 -10.27 -24.05
C GLY A 392 14.75 -11.18 -22.82
N LYS A 393 15.92 -11.78 -22.54
CA LYS A 393 16.15 -12.56 -21.31
C LYS A 393 17.45 -12.12 -20.61
N ALA A 394 17.50 -12.28 -19.30
CA ALA A 394 18.77 -12.12 -18.58
C ALA A 394 19.73 -13.23 -19.05
N SER A 395 20.95 -12.86 -19.43
CA SER A 395 21.97 -13.83 -19.83
C SER A 395 22.31 -14.77 -18.67
N GLU A 396 22.71 -16.00 -18.96
CA GLU A 396 23.15 -16.96 -17.92
C GLU A 396 24.22 -16.34 -17.04
N LYS A 397 25.22 -15.69 -17.65
CA LYS A 397 26.27 -14.97 -16.92
C LYS A 397 25.76 -13.85 -16.01
N LEU A 398 24.70 -13.12 -16.40
CA LEU A 398 24.09 -12.12 -15.53
C LEU A 398 23.39 -12.77 -14.34
N ASN A 399 22.66 -13.87 -14.58
CA ASN A 399 22.01 -14.62 -13.50
C ASN A 399 23.03 -15.20 -12.52
N ASP A 400 24.15 -15.73 -13.02
CA ASP A 400 25.25 -16.23 -12.19
C ASP A 400 25.86 -15.12 -11.33
N LEU A 401 26.07 -13.92 -11.89
CA LEU A 401 26.56 -12.77 -11.14
C LEU A 401 25.56 -12.33 -10.06
N LEU A 402 24.27 -12.29 -10.37
CA LEU A 402 23.24 -11.94 -9.39
C LEU A 402 23.12 -12.97 -8.26
N GLU A 403 23.30 -14.26 -8.57
CA GLU A 403 23.27 -15.33 -7.57
C GLU A 403 24.52 -15.32 -6.70
N LYS A 404 25.71 -15.18 -7.32
CA LYS A 404 26.99 -15.01 -6.62
C LYS A 404 26.96 -13.84 -5.65
N ASN A 405 26.35 -12.72 -6.06
CA ASN A 405 26.26 -11.49 -5.29
C ASN A 405 25.01 -11.42 -4.40
N LYS A 406 24.26 -12.52 -4.25
CA LYS A 406 23.03 -12.61 -3.43
C LYS A 406 21.96 -11.55 -3.74
N LEU A 407 21.86 -11.05 -4.98
CA LEU A 407 20.89 -10.01 -5.38
C LEU A 407 19.60 -10.57 -6.02
N LYS A 408 19.51 -11.89 -6.18
CA LYS A 408 18.42 -12.56 -6.90
C LYS A 408 17.04 -12.34 -6.26
N ASP A 409 16.97 -12.26 -4.93
CA ASP A 409 15.74 -11.99 -4.18
C ASP A 409 15.41 -10.49 -4.08
N ASN A 410 16.42 -9.61 -4.20
CA ASN A 410 16.23 -8.17 -4.32
C ASN A 410 15.71 -7.72 -5.70
N LEU A 411 16.07 -8.45 -6.76
CA LEU A 411 15.79 -8.12 -8.16
C LEU A 411 14.89 -9.17 -8.84
N PRO A 412 13.62 -9.27 -8.42
CA PRO A 412 12.76 -10.41 -8.77
C PRO A 412 12.27 -10.37 -10.22
N SER A 413 12.24 -9.21 -10.86
CA SER A 413 11.61 -9.05 -12.18
C SER A 413 12.56 -8.33 -13.13
N PHE A 414 12.83 -8.97 -14.27
CA PHE A 414 13.63 -8.42 -15.37
C PHE A 414 12.71 -8.20 -16.57
N VAL A 415 12.40 -6.94 -16.86
CA VAL A 415 11.31 -6.57 -17.78
C VAL A 415 11.77 -5.49 -18.76
N PRO A 416 11.15 -5.38 -19.95
CA PRO A 416 11.34 -4.22 -20.82
C PRO A 416 11.07 -2.94 -20.04
N TYR A 417 11.90 -1.91 -20.21
CA TYR A 417 11.78 -0.69 -19.40
C TYR A 417 10.43 0.02 -19.62
N GLU A 418 9.83 -0.11 -20.80
CA GLU A 418 8.50 0.43 -21.12
C GLU A 418 7.38 -0.24 -20.32
N LYS A 419 7.62 -1.45 -19.80
CA LYS A 419 6.64 -2.21 -19.02
C LYS A 419 6.89 -2.11 -17.51
N ALA A 420 7.86 -1.31 -17.06
CA ALA A 420 8.23 -1.20 -15.65
C ALA A 420 7.03 -0.80 -14.76
N ASP A 421 6.30 0.25 -15.13
CA ASP A 421 5.17 0.76 -14.33
C ASP A 421 4.01 -0.26 -14.28
N ILE A 422 3.68 -0.87 -15.42
CA ILE A 422 2.65 -1.92 -15.50
C ILE A 422 3.06 -3.13 -14.65
N THR A 423 4.35 -3.47 -14.64
CA THR A 423 4.91 -4.57 -13.85
C THR A 423 4.77 -4.30 -12.36
N LEU A 424 5.06 -3.07 -11.92
CA LEU A 424 4.83 -2.65 -10.54
C LEU A 424 3.36 -2.81 -10.16
N ILE A 425 2.43 -2.34 -10.98
CA ILE A 425 0.99 -2.48 -10.69
C ILE A 425 0.57 -3.94 -10.62
N LYS A 426 1.01 -4.77 -11.57
CA LYS A 426 0.73 -6.21 -11.55
C LYS A 426 1.23 -6.83 -10.25
N ARG A 427 2.44 -6.47 -9.81
CA ARG A 427 3.00 -6.96 -8.55
C ARG A 427 2.25 -6.47 -7.32
N LEU A 428 1.93 -5.18 -7.24
CA LEU A 428 1.16 -4.59 -6.14
C LEU A 428 -0.25 -5.16 -6.07
N SER A 429 -0.87 -5.43 -7.22
CA SER A 429 -2.19 -6.04 -7.31
C SER A 429 -2.21 -7.47 -6.76
N GLY A 430 -1.08 -8.17 -6.82
CA GLY A 430 -0.91 -9.54 -6.34
C GLY A 430 -2.11 -10.40 -6.75
N SER A 431 -2.90 -10.81 -5.76
CA SER A 431 -4.26 -11.27 -6.04
C SER A 431 -5.29 -10.15 -5.88
N LEU A 432 -5.73 -9.59 -7.00
CA LEU A 432 -6.79 -8.58 -7.03
C LEU A 432 -8.09 -9.10 -6.37
N ALA A 433 -8.40 -10.39 -6.53
CA ALA A 433 -9.56 -11.01 -5.91
C ALA A 433 -9.46 -11.01 -4.37
N TYR A 434 -8.27 -11.26 -3.81
CA TYR A 434 -8.04 -11.15 -2.37
C TYR A 434 -8.24 -9.71 -1.89
N LEU A 435 -7.64 -8.73 -2.59
CA LEU A 435 -7.72 -7.32 -2.21
C LEU A 435 -9.18 -6.83 -2.22
N LEU A 436 -9.92 -7.14 -3.29
CA LEU A 436 -11.34 -6.78 -3.42
C LEU A 436 -12.20 -7.46 -2.35
N THR A 437 -11.99 -8.75 -2.10
CA THR A 437 -12.77 -9.49 -1.09
C THR A 437 -12.51 -8.95 0.32
N SER A 438 -11.24 -8.69 0.66
CA SER A 438 -10.83 -8.10 1.94
C SER A 438 -11.40 -6.70 2.12
N SER A 439 -11.31 -5.85 1.10
CA SER A 439 -11.88 -4.50 1.09
C SER A 439 -13.40 -4.51 1.27
N LEU A 440 -14.12 -5.33 0.50
CA LEU A 440 -15.58 -5.45 0.64
C LEU A 440 -15.99 -5.95 2.03
N LEU A 441 -15.27 -6.94 2.58
CA LEU A 441 -15.54 -7.45 3.92
C LEU A 441 -15.30 -6.37 4.98
N THR A 442 -14.22 -5.59 4.88
CA THR A 442 -13.91 -4.56 5.87
C THR A 442 -14.86 -3.38 5.78
N VAL A 443 -15.28 -2.98 4.57
CA VAL A 443 -16.37 -2.01 4.37
C VAL A 443 -17.67 -2.51 5.00
N PHE A 444 -18.04 -3.77 4.78
CA PHE A 444 -19.24 -4.37 5.36
C PHE A 444 -19.18 -4.39 6.90
N VAL A 445 -18.08 -4.88 7.46
CA VAL A 445 -17.84 -4.94 8.91
C VAL A 445 -17.88 -3.54 9.52
N PHE A 446 -17.14 -2.59 8.93
CA PHE A 446 -17.11 -1.20 9.39
C PHE A 446 -18.51 -0.56 9.35
N SER A 447 -19.28 -0.84 8.28
CA SER A 447 -20.63 -0.33 8.15
C SER A 447 -21.56 -0.85 9.23
N ILE A 448 -21.50 -2.14 9.55
CA ILE A 448 -22.29 -2.72 10.64
C ILE A 448 -21.88 -2.12 11.99
N VAL A 449 -20.58 -1.95 12.25
CA VAL A 449 -20.09 -1.33 13.49
C VAL A 449 -20.59 0.12 13.61
N CYS A 450 -20.53 0.91 12.54
CA CYS A 450 -21.09 2.27 12.51
C CYS A 450 -22.60 2.28 12.77
N LEU A 451 -23.34 1.35 12.16
CA LEU A 451 -24.78 1.21 12.39
C LEU A 451 -25.10 0.87 13.85
N LEU A 452 -24.40 -0.11 14.43
CA LEU A 452 -24.65 -0.58 15.79
C LEU A 452 -24.25 0.44 16.85
N THR A 453 -23.09 1.09 16.70
CA THR A 453 -22.65 2.16 17.59
C THR A 453 -23.64 3.33 17.58
N THR A 454 -24.11 3.73 16.40
CA THR A 454 -25.11 4.80 16.26
C THR A 454 -26.46 4.39 16.84
N ALA A 455 -26.92 3.17 16.55
CA ALA A 455 -28.18 2.64 17.09
C ALA A 455 -28.14 2.54 18.62
N TYR A 456 -27.02 2.09 19.19
CA TYR A 456 -26.79 2.04 20.63
C TYR A 456 -26.85 3.44 21.25
N PHE A 457 -26.16 4.40 20.65
CA PHE A 457 -26.17 5.80 21.10
C PHE A 457 -27.58 6.38 21.11
N PHE A 458 -28.35 6.10 20.05
CA PHE A 458 -29.74 6.50 19.93
C PHE A 458 -30.63 5.83 20.97
N GLN A 459 -30.48 4.51 21.19
CA GLN A 459 -31.28 3.76 22.15
C GLN A 459 -31.07 4.29 23.57
N TYR A 460 -29.83 4.63 23.93
CA TYR A 460 -29.51 5.20 25.23
C TYR A 460 -30.11 6.60 25.41
N ASN A 461 -29.97 7.48 24.41
CA ASN A 461 -30.43 8.87 24.46
C ASN A 461 -31.89 9.07 23.97
N LYS A 462 -32.64 7.98 23.73
CA LYS A 462 -33.98 8.00 23.12
C LYS A 462 -34.94 8.99 23.76
N LYS A 463 -34.95 9.10 25.10
CA LYS A 463 -35.83 10.03 25.82
C LYS A 463 -35.51 11.49 25.48
N LYS A 464 -34.22 11.87 25.51
CA LYS A 464 -33.76 13.22 25.20
C LYS A 464 -34.13 13.60 23.76
N PHE A 465 -33.80 12.74 22.80
CA PHE A 465 -34.08 13.02 21.38
C PHE A 465 -35.58 13.13 21.10
N TYR A 466 -36.40 12.29 21.73
CA TYR A 466 -37.84 12.35 21.56
C TYR A 466 -38.44 13.66 22.11
N LEU A 467 -38.01 14.09 23.30
CA LEU A 467 -38.46 15.35 23.89
C LEU A 467 -38.06 16.57 23.04
N LEU A 468 -36.84 16.59 22.49
CA LEU A 468 -36.40 17.68 21.60
C LEU A 468 -37.25 17.74 20.32
N ARG A 469 -37.52 16.60 19.68
CA ARG A 469 -38.37 16.58 18.48
C ARG A 469 -39.82 16.97 18.77
N LEU A 470 -40.38 16.53 19.90
CA LEU A 470 -41.72 16.95 20.33
C LEU A 470 -41.81 18.46 20.56
N ASN A 471 -40.74 19.07 21.07
CA ASN A 471 -40.66 20.51 21.30
C ASN A 471 -40.33 21.31 20.02
N GLY A 472 -40.37 20.68 18.84
CA GLY A 472 -40.20 21.36 17.55
C GLY A 472 -38.75 21.66 17.16
N TYR A 473 -37.74 21.17 17.89
CA TYR A 473 -36.34 21.36 17.51
C TYR A 473 -36.04 20.69 16.16
N SER A 474 -35.19 21.32 15.35
CA SER A 474 -34.79 20.80 14.04
C SER A 474 -34.01 19.48 14.16
N PHE A 475 -33.83 18.78 13.03
CA PHE A 475 -33.08 17.52 12.98
C PHE A 475 -31.65 17.67 13.52
N PHE A 476 -30.92 18.67 13.04
CA PHE A 476 -29.52 18.90 13.43
C PHE A 476 -29.40 19.30 14.90
N GLU A 477 -30.30 20.14 15.42
CA GLU A 477 -30.32 20.51 16.84
C GLU A 477 -30.61 19.31 17.74
N THR A 478 -31.55 18.46 17.34
CA THR A 478 -31.91 17.24 18.07
C THR A 478 -30.72 16.30 18.21
N TYR A 479 -29.99 16.09 17.10
CA TYR A 479 -28.88 15.14 17.02
C TYR A 479 -27.50 15.79 17.14
N ALA A 480 -27.41 17.05 17.59
CA ALA A 480 -26.17 17.80 17.69
C ALA A 480 -25.07 17.04 18.46
N SER A 481 -25.42 16.28 19.49
CA SER A 481 -24.45 15.45 20.23
C SER A 481 -23.86 14.29 19.42
N VAL A 482 -24.57 13.78 18.42
CA VAL A 482 -24.06 12.75 17.49
C VAL A 482 -23.10 13.40 16.50
N PHE A 483 -23.48 14.54 15.93
CA PHE A 483 -22.63 15.29 15.02
C PHE A 483 -21.35 15.80 15.71
N LEU A 484 -21.44 16.21 16.98
CA LEU A 484 -20.25 16.58 17.75
C LEU A 484 -19.28 15.40 17.93
N LEU A 485 -19.79 14.18 18.16
CA LEU A 485 -18.94 12.99 18.21
C LEU A 485 -18.32 12.67 16.84
N LEU A 486 -19.06 12.84 15.74
CA LEU A 486 -18.50 12.72 14.40
C LEU A 486 -17.38 13.74 14.13
N ILE A 487 -17.54 14.98 14.58
CA ILE A 487 -16.50 16.01 14.46
C ILE A 487 -15.27 15.61 15.28
N VAL A 488 -15.44 15.11 16.51
CA VAL A 488 -14.32 14.63 17.33
C VAL A 488 -13.60 13.46 16.66
N GLU A 489 -14.34 12.49 16.11
CA GLU A 489 -13.76 11.37 15.34
C GLU A 489 -12.98 11.88 14.12
N LEU A 490 -13.52 12.87 13.42
CA LEU A 490 -12.88 13.50 12.26
C LEU A 490 -11.57 14.20 12.67
N MET A 491 -11.59 14.97 13.76
CA MET A 491 -10.38 15.62 14.28
C MET A 491 -9.30 14.61 14.67
N ILE A 492 -9.69 13.52 15.36
CA ILE A 492 -8.74 12.46 15.75
C ILE A 492 -8.12 11.82 14.52
N GLY A 493 -8.93 11.42 13.54
CA GLY A 493 -8.37 10.79 12.36
C GLY A 493 -7.59 11.76 11.47
N LEU A 494 -7.92 13.06 11.44
CA LEU A 494 -7.11 14.07 10.76
C LEU A 494 -5.75 14.24 11.45
N SER A 495 -5.70 14.24 12.79
CA SER A 495 -4.43 14.21 13.52
C SER A 495 -3.60 12.98 13.16
N ILE A 496 -4.23 11.80 13.08
CA ILE A 496 -3.55 10.57 12.64
C ILE A 496 -3.08 10.71 11.19
N ALA A 497 -3.89 11.28 10.31
CA ALA A 497 -3.54 11.50 8.91
C ALA A 497 -2.34 12.44 8.76
N ILE A 498 -2.27 13.53 9.52
CA ILE A 498 -1.13 14.44 9.53
C ILE A 498 0.14 13.70 9.99
N LEU A 499 0.06 12.95 11.09
CA LEU A 499 1.20 12.15 11.59
C LEU A 499 1.69 11.11 10.57
N LEU A 500 0.77 10.52 9.79
CA LEU A 500 1.10 9.53 8.77
C LEU A 500 1.38 10.15 7.39
N SER A 501 1.16 11.44 7.20
CA SER A 501 1.33 12.11 5.90
C SER A 501 2.79 12.17 5.47
N GLU A 502 3.71 12.25 6.44
CA GLU A 502 5.16 12.13 6.21
C GLU A 502 5.56 10.72 5.77
N VAL A 503 4.76 9.71 6.14
CA VAL A 503 5.02 8.30 5.82
C VAL A 503 4.45 7.93 4.44
N SER A 504 3.20 8.32 4.15
CA SER A 504 2.58 8.04 2.84
C SER A 504 1.34 8.92 2.60
N LYS A 505 1.16 9.42 1.39
CA LYS A 505 -0.03 10.22 1.01
C LYS A 505 -1.29 9.35 0.90
N GLU A 506 -1.13 8.07 0.61
CA GLU A 506 -2.19 7.07 0.45
C GLU A 506 -2.96 6.85 1.76
N PHE A 507 -2.26 6.87 2.91
CA PHE A 507 -2.90 6.82 4.23
C PHE A 507 -3.87 7.98 4.44
N VAL A 508 -3.49 9.20 4.03
CA VAL A 508 -4.31 10.40 4.20
C VAL A 508 -5.60 10.29 3.39
N ILE A 509 -5.49 9.88 2.11
CA ILE A 509 -6.63 9.69 1.22
C ILE A 509 -7.60 8.65 1.80
N ASN A 510 -7.08 7.51 2.26
CA ASN A 510 -7.91 6.44 2.83
C ASN A 510 -8.62 6.85 4.12
N ILE A 511 -7.95 7.56 5.01
CA ILE A 511 -8.57 8.08 6.24
C ILE A 511 -9.71 9.02 5.89
N PHE A 512 -9.49 9.94 4.94
CA PHE A 512 -10.51 10.88 4.50
C PHE A 512 -11.73 10.14 3.92
N LEU A 513 -11.53 9.19 3.00
CA LEU A 513 -12.61 8.40 2.41
C LEU A 513 -13.39 7.59 3.47
N ALA A 514 -12.69 6.97 4.42
CA ALA A 514 -13.31 6.23 5.52
C ALA A 514 -14.17 7.12 6.43
N MET A 515 -13.74 8.37 6.68
CA MET A 515 -14.54 9.35 7.41
C MET A 515 -15.77 9.80 6.65
N VAL A 516 -15.66 10.04 5.34
CA VAL A 516 -16.80 10.39 4.49
C VAL A 516 -17.84 9.27 4.53
N LEU A 517 -17.39 8.02 4.36
CA LEU A 517 -18.26 6.84 4.48
C LEU A 517 -18.95 6.78 5.85
N ASN A 518 -18.21 7.02 6.93
CA ASN A 518 -18.74 7.08 8.29
C ASN A 518 -19.87 8.12 8.42
N VAL A 519 -19.63 9.37 7.97
CA VAL A 519 -20.62 10.45 8.02
C VAL A 519 -21.89 10.06 7.25
N ILE A 520 -21.75 9.44 6.08
CA ILE A 520 -22.87 8.95 5.27
C ILE A 520 -23.68 7.91 6.06
N ILE A 521 -23.02 6.90 6.63
CA ILE A 521 -23.69 5.80 7.34
C ILE A 521 -24.41 6.31 8.59
N VAL A 522 -23.76 7.14 9.40
CA VAL A 522 -24.38 7.71 10.61
C VAL A 522 -25.59 8.56 10.25
N SER A 523 -25.47 9.42 9.23
CA SER A 523 -26.58 10.26 8.76
C SER A 523 -27.75 9.41 8.27
N MET A 524 -27.50 8.42 7.40
CA MET A 524 -28.53 7.50 6.91
C MET A 524 -29.22 6.73 8.04
N THR A 525 -28.46 6.33 9.07
CA THR A 525 -28.99 5.63 10.24
C THR A 525 -29.97 6.51 11.01
N LEU A 526 -29.59 7.77 11.27
CA LEU A 526 -30.45 8.74 11.96
C LEU A 526 -31.75 8.98 11.18
N PHE A 527 -31.66 9.22 9.86
CA PHE A 527 -32.85 9.40 9.01
C PHE A 527 -33.80 8.19 9.02
N ARG A 528 -33.27 6.96 8.97
CA ARG A 528 -34.10 5.74 9.04
C ARG A 528 -34.78 5.56 10.38
N VAL A 529 -34.07 5.83 11.47
CA VAL A 529 -34.61 5.69 12.83
C VAL A 529 -35.73 6.70 13.10
N GLU A 530 -35.67 7.87 12.48
CA GLU A 530 -36.72 8.88 12.56
C GLU A 530 -37.96 8.51 11.74
N LYS A 531 -37.80 8.11 10.47
CA LYS A 531 -38.93 7.73 9.59
C LYS A 531 -39.80 6.60 10.17
N ARG A 532 -39.19 5.61 10.83
CA ARG A 532 -39.92 4.48 11.47
C ARG A 532 -40.82 4.86 12.64
N LYS A 533 -40.84 6.12 13.07
CA LYS A 533 -41.68 6.59 14.18
C LYS A 533 -42.66 7.71 13.79
N SER A 534 -42.51 8.26 12.59
CA SER A 534 -43.47 9.22 12.03
C SER A 534 -44.64 8.51 11.32
N ASN A 535 -44.48 7.21 11.05
CA ASN A 535 -45.56 6.26 10.75
C ASN A 535 -45.80 5.42 12.00
#